data_AF-Q2CAM7-F1
#
_entry.id   AF-Q2CAM7-F1
#
_cell.length_a   1.000
_cell.length_b   1.000
_cell.length_c   1.000
_cell.angle_alpha   90.00
_cell.angle_beta   90.00
_cell.angle_gamma   90.00
#
_symmetry.space_group_name_H-M   'P 1'
#
loop_
_entity.id
_entity.type
_entity.pdbx_description
1 polymer ?
#
loop_
_entity_poly.entity_id
_entity_poly.type
_entity_poly.pdbx_seq_one_letter_code
_entity_poly.pdbx_strand_id
1 'polypeptide(L)'
;MSRGWSIPRDVSAVGFGDYSAARQIRPSLTTIRVHGHDIGRSIVQLLHNRLYDGGMSREPIRFQIVNEFVLRGTTGSAPMGPPASAYSTTAPLSWTIRKMRIAPPWSGSGRRWTSARRGWPKFS
;
A
#
# COMPACT_ATOMS: atom_id res chain seq x y z
N MET A 1 25.32 -4.90 12.64
CA MET A 1 25.80 -3.63 12.05
C MET A 1 24.94 -3.32 10.82
N SER A 2 24.32 -2.14 10.75
CA SER A 2 23.51 -1.70 9.61
C SER A 2 24.40 -1.44 8.39
N ARG A 3 23.86 -1.58 7.17
CA ARG A 3 24.60 -1.50 5.89
C ARG A 3 25.11 -0.09 5.52
N GLY A 4 25.23 0.84 6.48
CA GLY A 4 25.73 2.20 6.26
C GLY A 4 24.79 3.14 5.49
N TRP A 5 23.55 2.73 5.19
CA TRP A 5 22.62 3.53 4.39
C TRP A 5 22.02 4.69 5.19
N SER A 6 21.97 5.86 4.58
CA SER A 6 21.39 7.11 5.11
C SER A 6 19.96 7.31 4.63
N ILE A 7 19.03 7.59 5.54
CA ILE A 7 17.65 8.00 5.21
C ILE A 7 17.56 9.53 5.37
N PRO A 8 16.96 10.28 4.42
CA PRO A 8 16.31 9.84 3.18
C PRO A 8 17.23 9.74 1.95
N ARG A 9 18.55 10.01 2.11
CA ARG A 9 19.48 10.20 0.97
C ARG A 9 19.65 8.98 0.09
N ASP A 10 20.00 7.85 0.69
CA ASP A 10 20.28 6.61 -0.03
C ASP A 10 19.00 5.79 -0.22
N VAL A 11 18.10 5.85 0.78
CA VAL A 11 16.82 5.15 0.77
C VAL A 11 15.74 6.03 1.39
N SER A 12 14.61 6.15 0.69
CA SER A 12 13.38 6.69 1.25
C SER A 12 12.59 5.61 1.99
N ALA A 13 12.01 5.97 3.13
CA ALA A 13 11.19 5.08 3.95
C ALA A 13 9.82 5.70 4.23
N VAL A 14 8.77 4.88 4.13
CA VAL A 14 7.38 5.21 4.47
C VAL A 14 6.85 4.16 5.44
N GLY A 15 6.33 4.59 6.58
CA GLY A 15 5.69 3.74 7.58
C GLY A 15 4.16 3.65 7.44
N PHE A 16 3.52 2.91 8.33
CA PHE A 16 2.06 2.76 8.38
C PHE A 16 1.54 2.91 9.82
N GLY A 17 0.42 3.61 10.00
CA GLY A 17 -0.29 3.78 11.27
C GLY A 17 -0.13 5.15 11.94
N ASP A 18 0.94 5.91 11.64
CA ASP A 18 1.21 7.24 12.22
C ASP A 18 1.12 7.37 13.75
N TYR A 19 1.70 6.41 14.48
CA TYR A 19 1.75 6.46 15.94
C TYR A 19 2.83 7.43 16.47
N SER A 20 2.86 7.65 17.79
CA SER A 20 3.83 8.53 18.46
C SER A 20 5.29 8.25 18.07
N ALA A 21 5.65 6.99 17.88
CA ALA A 21 6.97 6.57 17.41
C ALA A 21 7.37 7.20 16.07
N ALA A 22 6.43 7.42 15.14
CA ALA A 22 6.70 8.04 13.85
C ALA A 22 7.22 9.48 13.97
N ARG A 23 6.87 10.18 15.07
CA ARG A 23 7.36 11.53 15.39
C ARG A 23 8.65 11.54 16.24
N GLN A 24 8.94 10.44 16.93
CA GLN A 24 10.09 10.33 17.84
C GLN A 24 11.38 9.89 17.12
N ILE A 25 11.26 9.12 16.04
CA ILE A 25 12.40 8.72 15.19
C ILE A 25 13.00 9.96 14.48
N ARG A 26 14.30 9.89 14.17
CA ARG A 26 15.04 10.92 13.42
C ARG A 26 15.70 10.31 12.18
N PRO A 27 15.48 10.87 10.96
CA PRO A 27 14.47 11.88 10.65
C PRO A 27 13.04 11.40 10.93
N SER A 28 12.07 12.31 11.09
CA SER A 28 10.69 11.95 11.40
C SER A 28 10.07 11.15 10.24
N LEU A 29 9.33 10.07 10.57
CA LEU A 29 8.90 9.05 9.62
C LEU A 29 7.68 9.51 8.82
N THR A 30 7.84 9.62 7.50
CA THR A 30 6.74 9.74 6.53
C THR A 30 5.88 8.49 6.64
N THR A 31 4.55 8.62 6.64
CA THR A 31 3.68 7.48 6.94
C THR A 31 2.27 7.63 6.35
N ILE A 32 1.52 6.54 6.30
CA ILE A 32 0.07 6.53 6.08
C ILE A 32 -0.63 6.49 7.44
N ARG A 33 -1.39 7.53 7.79
CA ARG A 33 -2.23 7.58 8.99
C ARG A 33 -3.52 6.81 8.75
N VAL A 34 -3.82 5.91 9.68
CA VAL A 34 -5.01 5.05 9.62
C VAL A 34 -6.05 5.57 10.61
N HIS A 35 -7.27 5.78 10.13
CA HIS A 35 -8.40 6.24 10.94
C HIS A 35 -9.06 5.06 11.70
N GLY A 36 -8.30 4.40 12.57
CA GLY A 36 -8.73 3.19 13.27
C GLY A 36 -10.00 3.38 14.12
N HIS A 37 -10.16 4.56 14.70
CA HIS A 37 -11.37 4.91 15.46
C HIS A 37 -12.62 4.93 14.57
N ASP A 38 -12.52 5.50 13.37
CA ASP A 38 -13.63 5.57 12.42
C ASP A 38 -13.97 4.18 11.87
N ILE A 39 -12.95 3.34 11.61
CA ILE A 39 -13.14 1.92 11.25
C ILE A 39 -13.94 1.21 12.35
N GLY A 40 -13.50 1.32 13.60
CA GLY A 40 -14.17 0.68 14.74
C GLY A 40 -15.62 1.15 14.90
N ARG A 41 -15.86 2.46 14.85
CA ARG A 41 -17.20 3.04 14.90
C ARG A 41 -18.11 2.49 13.80
N SER A 42 -17.63 2.48 12.55
CA SER A 42 -18.40 1.95 11.42
C SER A 42 -18.73 0.46 11.59
N ILE A 43 -17.78 -0.36 12.06
CA ILE A 43 -18.03 -1.79 12.29
C ILE A 43 -19.08 -2.01 13.37
N VAL A 44 -18.96 -1.32 14.50
CA VAL A 44 -19.92 -1.45 15.61
C VAL A 44 -21.32 -1.02 15.17
N GLN A 45 -21.43 0.07 14.42
CA GLN A 45 -22.71 0.53 13.91
C GLN A 45 -23.33 -0.46 12.91
N LEU A 46 -22.52 -1.01 12.00
CA LEU A 46 -22.98 -2.06 11.07
C LEU A 46 -23.44 -3.32 11.82
N LEU A 47 -22.71 -3.73 12.85
CA LEU A 47 -23.08 -4.88 13.67
C LEU A 47 -24.38 -4.64 14.43
N HIS A 48 -24.51 -3.47 15.06
CA HIS A 48 -25.72 -3.06 15.77
C HIS A 48 -26.94 -3.13 14.86
N ASN A 49 -26.85 -2.52 13.68
CA ASN A 49 -27.96 -2.51 12.71
C ASN A 49 -28.29 -3.94 12.23
N ARG A 50 -27.31 -4.85 12.13
CA ARG A 50 -27.61 -6.26 11.75
C ARG A 50 -28.33 -7.04 12.84
N LEU A 51 -28.05 -6.73 14.10
CA LEU A 51 -28.64 -7.43 15.24
C LEU A 51 -30.05 -6.95 15.54
N TYR A 52 -30.29 -5.65 15.40
CA TYR A 52 -31.52 -5.01 15.89
C TYR A 52 -32.39 -4.39 14.79
N ASP A 53 -31.79 -3.89 13.70
CA ASP A 53 -32.55 -3.31 12.59
C ASP A 53 -32.82 -4.40 11.53
N GLY A 54 -33.91 -5.14 11.71
CA GLY A 54 -34.32 -6.29 10.87
C GLY A 54 -34.48 -6.01 9.36
N GLY A 55 -34.25 -4.78 8.91
CA GLY A 55 -34.24 -4.38 7.49
C GLY A 55 -32.86 -4.46 6.81
N MET A 56 -31.77 -4.72 7.54
CA MET A 56 -30.45 -4.84 6.90
C MET A 56 -30.24 -6.20 6.24
N SER A 57 -29.79 -6.16 4.99
CA SER A 57 -29.35 -7.35 4.25
C SER A 57 -28.19 -8.06 4.97
N ARG A 58 -28.24 -9.40 4.97
CA ARG A 58 -27.18 -10.26 5.52
C ARG A 58 -25.97 -10.40 4.58
N GLU A 59 -26.03 -9.78 3.41
CA GLU A 59 -24.93 -9.82 2.45
C GLU A 59 -23.64 -9.16 3.00
N PRO A 60 -22.46 -9.58 2.51
CA PRO A 60 -21.19 -8.95 2.86
C PRO A 60 -21.19 -7.46 2.49
N ILE A 61 -20.91 -6.61 3.48
CA ILE A 61 -20.78 -5.17 3.29
C ILE A 61 -19.30 -4.84 3.16
N ARG A 62 -18.94 -4.13 2.08
CA ARG A 62 -17.61 -3.58 1.86
C ARG A 62 -17.69 -2.07 1.93
N PHE A 63 -16.93 -1.48 2.85
CA PHE A 63 -16.77 -0.03 2.94
C PHE A 63 -15.28 0.31 3.00
N GLN A 64 -14.94 1.53 2.61
CA GLN A 64 -13.58 2.03 2.61
C GLN A 64 -13.53 3.30 3.43
N ILE A 65 -12.53 3.39 4.30
CA ILE A 65 -12.17 4.62 5.00
C ILE A 65 -10.84 5.08 4.42
N VAL A 66 -10.84 6.31 3.89
CA VAL A 66 -9.67 6.88 3.21
C VAL A 66 -8.62 7.19 4.26
N ASN A 67 -7.41 6.67 4.05
CA ASN A 67 -6.26 6.95 4.90
C ASN A 67 -5.56 8.23 4.42
N GLU A 68 -4.85 8.89 5.33
CA GLU A 68 -4.13 10.12 5.04
C GLU A 68 -2.64 9.84 4.83
N PHE A 69 -2.03 10.41 3.80
CA PHE A 69 -0.59 10.36 3.61
C PHE A 69 0.09 11.53 4.33
N VAL A 70 0.93 11.22 5.31
CA VAL A 70 1.59 12.20 6.18
C VAL A 70 3.06 12.29 5.79
N LEU A 71 3.39 13.32 5.02
CA LEU A 71 4.75 13.58 4.54
C LEU A 71 5.64 14.13 5.68
N ARG A 72 6.84 13.55 5.84
CA ARG A 72 7.86 13.97 6.81
C ARG A 72 9.28 13.82 6.24
N GLY A 73 10.29 13.62 7.10
CA GLY A 73 11.71 13.69 6.76
C GLY A 73 12.34 12.39 6.25
N THR A 74 11.65 11.25 6.26
CA THR A 74 12.22 9.98 5.75
C THR A 74 12.03 9.76 4.26
N THR A 75 11.43 10.69 3.53
CA THR A 75 11.25 10.62 2.08
C THR A 75 11.98 11.75 1.38
N GLY A 76 12.64 11.43 0.26
CA GLY A 76 13.31 12.40 -0.60
C GLY A 76 13.12 12.05 -2.08
N SER A 77 13.42 12.99 -2.96
CA SER A 77 13.40 12.73 -4.41
C SER A 77 14.40 11.64 -4.76
N ALA A 78 13.95 10.64 -5.51
CA ALA A 78 14.87 9.71 -6.12
C ALA A 78 15.80 10.47 -7.08
N PRO A 79 17.08 10.09 -7.21
CA PRO A 79 17.91 10.59 -8.28
C PRO A 79 17.19 10.38 -9.61
N MET A 80 17.20 11.40 -10.48
CA MET A 80 16.67 11.26 -11.83
C MET A 80 17.49 10.16 -12.50
N GLY A 81 16.90 8.97 -12.64
CA GLY A 81 17.55 7.88 -13.35
C GLY A 81 17.81 8.29 -14.81
N PRO A 82 18.68 7.55 -15.52
CA PRO A 82 18.74 7.65 -16.97
C PRO A 82 17.32 7.66 -17.54
N PRO A 83 17.01 8.50 -18.55
CA PRO A 83 15.69 8.50 -19.16
C PRO A 83 15.32 7.06 -19.54
N ALA A 84 14.04 6.70 -19.49
CA ALA A 84 13.60 5.33 -19.79
C ALA A 84 14.11 4.79 -21.15
N SER A 85 14.49 5.69 -22.07
CA SER A 85 15.18 5.40 -23.35
C SER A 85 16.59 4.84 -23.22
N ALA A 86 17.30 5.10 -22.12
CA ALA A 86 18.65 4.60 -21.86
C ALA A 86 18.67 3.13 -21.40
N TYR A 87 17.50 2.53 -21.16
CA TYR A 87 17.34 1.10 -20.87
C TYR A 87 16.94 0.30 -22.12
N SER A 88 17.34 0.71 -23.32
CA SER A 88 17.16 -0.11 -24.53
C SER A 88 18.21 -1.23 -24.57
N THR A 89 17.70 -2.46 -24.53
CA THR A 89 18.27 -3.72 -25.00
C THR A 89 19.74 -3.68 -25.45
N THR A 90 20.69 -3.80 -24.52
CA THR A 90 21.92 -4.63 -24.59
C THR A 90 22.67 -4.43 -23.27
N ALA A 91 22.25 -5.13 -22.22
CA ALA A 91 23.06 -5.26 -21.00
C ALA A 91 23.20 -6.76 -20.68
N PRO A 92 24.43 -7.24 -20.43
CA PRO A 92 24.69 -8.66 -20.21
C PRO A 92 24.00 -9.17 -18.92
N LEU A 93 23.60 -10.44 -18.97
CA LEU A 93 22.73 -11.18 -18.03
C LEU A 93 23.30 -11.40 -16.61
N SER A 94 23.87 -10.40 -15.92
CA SER A 94 24.53 -10.65 -14.63
C SER A 94 23.95 -9.94 -13.40
N TRP A 95 22.94 -9.07 -13.52
CA TRP A 95 22.27 -8.51 -12.33
C TRP A 95 20.77 -8.27 -12.51
N THR A 96 20.10 -8.95 -13.45
CA THR A 96 18.67 -8.76 -13.68
C THR A 96 17.90 -8.96 -12.38
N ILE A 97 17.37 -7.85 -11.87
CA ILE A 97 16.32 -7.80 -10.85
C ILE A 97 15.34 -8.90 -11.21
N ARG A 98 15.42 -10.00 -10.49
CA ARG A 98 14.48 -11.11 -10.60
C ARG A 98 13.14 -10.44 -10.33
N LYS A 99 12.31 -10.25 -11.37
CA LYS A 99 10.93 -9.82 -11.20
C LYS A 99 10.29 -10.87 -10.31
N MET A 100 10.34 -10.61 -9.00
CA MET A 100 9.68 -11.41 -8.00
C MET A 100 8.22 -11.04 -8.19
N ARG A 101 7.59 -11.79 -9.10
CA ARG A 101 6.15 -11.82 -9.25
C ARG A 101 5.66 -12.36 -7.91
N ILE A 102 5.34 -11.46 -6.98
CA ILE A 102 4.66 -11.80 -5.74
C ILE A 102 3.30 -12.33 -6.19
N ALA A 103 3.23 -13.64 -6.40
CA ALA A 103 1.95 -14.33 -6.45
C ALA A 103 1.36 -14.23 -5.04
N PRO A 104 0.07 -13.85 -4.89
CA PRO A 104 -0.59 -13.93 -3.58
C PRO A 104 -0.52 -15.39 -3.08
N PRO A 105 -0.21 -15.64 -1.80
CA PRO A 105 0.04 -16.99 -1.28
C PRO A 105 -1.28 -17.71 -0.99
N TRP A 106 -2.13 -17.88 -2.00
CA TRP A 106 -3.34 -18.70 -1.89
C TRP A 106 -3.40 -19.63 -3.11
N SER A 107 -2.73 -20.78 -3.01
CA SER A 107 -2.95 -21.93 -3.89
C SER A 107 -3.79 -22.96 -3.15
N GLY A 108 -5.10 -22.78 -3.18
CA GLY A 108 -6.10 -23.76 -2.75
C GLY A 108 -7.19 -23.88 -3.80
N SER A 109 -7.08 -24.92 -4.63
CA SER A 109 -8.11 -25.56 -5.47
C SER A 109 -9.13 -24.68 -6.24
N GLY A 110 -8.94 -24.62 -7.56
CA GLY A 110 -10.04 -24.83 -8.51
C GLY A 110 -10.94 -23.63 -8.82
N ARG A 111 -10.50 -22.75 -9.73
CA ARG A 111 -11.29 -22.28 -10.88
C ARG A 111 -10.42 -21.41 -11.80
N ARG A 112 -10.38 -21.79 -13.08
CA ARG A 112 -9.64 -21.17 -14.18
C ARG A 112 -10.20 -19.77 -14.44
N TRP A 113 -9.42 -18.72 -14.19
CA TRP A 113 -9.79 -17.35 -14.59
C TRP A 113 -9.41 -17.11 -16.05
N THR A 114 -10.40 -17.15 -16.94
CA THR A 114 -10.26 -16.64 -18.31
C THR A 114 -10.13 -15.12 -18.28
N SER A 115 -9.11 -14.63 -18.96
CA SER A 115 -8.82 -13.21 -19.17
C SER A 115 -10.00 -12.47 -19.79
N ALA A 116 -10.52 -11.45 -19.10
CA ALA A 116 -11.32 -10.40 -19.71
C ALA A 116 -10.65 -9.05 -19.41
N ARG A 117 -9.98 -8.51 -20.42
CA ARG A 117 -9.60 -7.10 -20.49
C ARG A 117 -10.90 -6.29 -20.51
N ARG A 118 -11.21 -5.55 -19.45
CA ARG A 118 -12.13 -4.40 -19.52
C ARG A 118 -11.57 -3.27 -18.65
N GLY A 119 -11.54 -2.09 -19.27
CA GLY A 119 -10.79 -0.91 -18.84
C GLY A 119 -11.25 -0.31 -17.51
N TRP A 120 -10.33 0.42 -16.91
CA TRP A 120 -10.52 1.23 -15.72
C TRP A 120 -11.30 2.51 -16.11
N PRO A 121 -12.38 2.89 -15.41
CA PRO A 121 -13.05 4.16 -15.68
C PRO A 121 -12.19 5.32 -15.17
N LYS A 122 -12.10 6.37 -16.01
CA LYS A 122 -11.54 7.67 -15.64
C LYS A 122 -12.58 8.41 -14.80
N PHE A 123 -12.16 8.98 -13.67
CA PHE A 123 -12.98 9.89 -12.89
C PHE A 123 -12.88 11.30 -13.50
N SER A 124 -14.03 11.90 -13.75
CA SER A 124 -14.24 13.33 -14.05
C SER A 124 -14.68 14.05 -12.79
#